data_AF-A0A1M5XKG4-F1
#
_entry.id   AF-A0A1M5XKG4-F1
#
_cell.length_a   1.000
_cell.length_b   1.000
_cell.length_c   1.000
_cell.angle_alpha   90.00
_cell.angle_beta   90.00
_cell.angle_gamma   90.00
#
_symmetry.space_group_name_H-M   'P 1'
#
loop_
_entity.id
_entity.type
_entity.pdbx_description
1 polymer ?
#
loop_
_entity_poly.entity_id
_entity_poly.type
_entity_poly.pdbx_seq_one_letter_code
_entity_poly.pdbx_strand_id
1 'polypeptide(L)'
;MIRVAPISLTALTLVCMPLTLSAQTSQGGFETMVQPTDDQTECKAPRPPKDLAETAYIRNGYRAILRIIATEHWRETGGCDCQIAEFSWREVVERSEEFVISGNPRLPFDVVKLDEMATEFEEARTAACSAD
;
A
#
# COMPACT_ATOMS: atom_id res chain seq x y z
N MET A 1 46.54 15.63 49.68
CA MET A 1 46.09 14.35 50.29
C MET A 1 45.16 13.66 49.29
N ILE A 2 45.63 12.62 48.60
CA ILE A 2 44.86 11.90 47.57
C ILE A 2 44.65 10.48 48.09
N ARG A 3 43.39 10.08 48.35
CA ARG A 3 43.03 8.71 48.74
C ARG A 3 42.76 7.90 47.48
N VAL A 4 43.57 6.87 47.25
CA VAL A 4 43.34 5.88 46.20
C VAL A 4 42.47 4.76 46.78
N ALA A 5 41.28 4.57 46.23
CA ALA A 5 40.39 3.47 46.59
C ALA A 5 40.76 2.20 45.79
N PRO A 6 40.67 1.00 46.36
CA PRO A 6 41.02 -0.23 45.65
C PRO A 6 39.92 -0.63 44.64
N ILE A 7 40.35 -0.83 43.39
CA ILE A 7 39.53 -1.34 42.29
C ILE A 7 39.26 -2.82 42.56
N SER A 8 38.01 -3.16 42.92
CA SER A 8 37.56 -4.55 43.00
C SER A 8 37.17 -5.02 41.60
N LEU A 9 37.95 -5.96 41.05
CA LEU A 9 37.71 -6.58 39.75
C LEU A 9 36.74 -7.75 39.95
N THR A 10 35.44 -7.52 39.83
CA THR A 10 34.44 -8.58 39.79
C THR A 10 34.40 -9.21 38.40
N ALA A 11 34.83 -10.47 38.30
CA ALA A 11 34.72 -11.26 37.09
C ALA A 11 33.23 -11.51 36.75
N LEU A 12 32.76 -10.92 35.66
CA LEU A 12 31.42 -11.13 35.12
C LEU A 12 31.41 -12.47 34.37
N THR A 13 30.86 -13.51 34.99
CA THR A 13 30.64 -14.81 34.36
C THR A 13 29.48 -14.70 33.36
N LEU A 14 29.81 -14.67 32.07
CA LEU A 14 28.85 -14.69 30.98
C LEU A 14 28.32 -16.13 30.81
N VAL A 15 27.18 -16.42 31.41
CA VAL A 15 26.44 -17.67 31.17
C VAL A 15 25.81 -17.58 29.78
N CYS A 16 26.44 -18.22 28.80
CA CYS A 16 25.88 -18.39 27.46
C CYS A 16 24.83 -19.51 27.55
N MET A 17 23.56 -19.16 27.76
CA MET A 17 22.47 -20.12 27.61
C MET A 17 22.30 -20.45 26.12
N PRO A 18 22.24 -21.73 25.73
CA PRO A 18 21.89 -22.08 24.36
C PRO A 18 20.44 -21.66 24.11
N LEU A 19 20.24 -20.68 23.23
CA LEU A 19 18.93 -20.41 22.64
C LEU A 19 18.55 -21.62 21.79
N THR A 20 17.84 -22.58 22.40
CA THR A 20 17.10 -23.59 21.64
C THR A 20 15.96 -22.88 20.93
N LEU A 21 16.21 -22.44 19.69
CA LEU A 21 15.18 -21.93 18.81
C LEU A 21 14.35 -23.13 18.33
N SER A 22 13.28 -23.46 19.06
CA SER A 22 12.31 -24.43 18.57
C SER A 22 11.62 -23.82 17.35
N ALA A 23 11.90 -24.38 16.17
CA ALA A 23 11.09 -24.11 14.99
C ALA A 23 9.67 -24.62 15.29
N GLN A 24 8.73 -23.70 15.47
CA GLN A 24 7.31 -24.05 15.56
C GLN A 24 6.86 -24.50 14.18
N THR A 25 6.91 -25.80 13.91
CA THR A 25 6.15 -26.38 12.81
C THR A 25 4.69 -26.24 13.20
N SER A 26 3.94 -25.37 12.51
CA SER A 26 2.49 -25.30 12.66
C SER A 26 1.92 -26.71 12.47
N GLN A 27 1.42 -27.31 13.55
CA GLN A 27 0.67 -28.56 13.53
C GLN A 27 -0.76 -28.36 13.01
N GLY A 28 -1.18 -27.11 12.79
CA GLY A 28 -2.33 -26.80 11.96
C GLY A 28 -1.90 -26.95 10.51
N GLY A 29 -2.56 -27.84 9.76
CA GLY A 29 -2.45 -27.90 8.31
C GLY A 29 -2.69 -26.52 7.69
N PHE A 30 -2.44 -26.38 6.39
CA PHE A 30 -2.69 -25.14 5.65
C PHE A 30 -4.18 -24.77 5.71
N GLU A 31 -4.64 -24.19 6.82
CA GLU A 31 -5.88 -23.45 6.86
C GLU A 31 -5.68 -22.34 5.83
N THR A 32 -6.47 -22.43 4.77
CA THR A 32 -6.46 -21.43 3.73
C THR A 32 -6.78 -20.12 4.42
N MET A 33 -5.80 -19.20 4.48
CA MET A 33 -6.04 -17.81 4.83
C MET A 33 -6.95 -17.25 3.74
N VAL A 34 -8.26 -17.46 3.90
CA VAL A 34 -9.27 -16.78 3.13
C VAL A 34 -9.00 -15.31 3.37
N GLN A 35 -8.41 -14.64 2.39
CA GLN A 35 -8.34 -13.19 2.44
C GLN A 35 -9.77 -12.71 2.62
N PRO A 36 -10.03 -11.81 3.58
CA PRO A 36 -11.31 -11.14 3.66
C PRO A 36 -11.68 -10.69 2.25
N THR A 37 -12.90 -11.00 1.82
CA THR A 37 -13.48 -10.24 0.72
C THR A 37 -13.32 -8.79 1.12
N ASP A 38 -12.67 -7.99 0.26
CA ASP A 38 -12.73 -6.55 0.42
C ASP A 38 -14.21 -6.23 0.23
N ASP A 39 -14.97 -6.23 1.33
CA ASP A 39 -16.27 -5.60 1.37
C ASP A 39 -16.02 -4.22 0.79
N GLN A 40 -16.80 -3.85 -0.23
CA GLN A 40 -16.69 -2.57 -0.88
C GLN A 40 -17.06 -1.52 0.17
N THR A 41 -16.11 -1.14 1.02
CA THR A 41 -16.20 0.10 1.78
C THR A 41 -16.38 1.18 0.74
N GLU A 42 -17.33 2.07 1.00
CA GLU A 42 -18.01 2.90 0.00
C GLU A 42 -17.06 3.74 -0.88
N CYS A 43 -15.78 3.87 -0.50
CA CYS A 43 -14.77 4.55 -1.29
C CYS A 43 -13.44 3.81 -1.52
N LYS A 44 -13.39 2.47 -1.41
CA LYS A 44 -12.17 1.71 -1.71
C LYS A 44 -12.09 1.33 -3.19
N ALA A 45 -10.97 1.70 -3.84
CA ALA A 45 -10.70 1.28 -5.21
C ALA A 45 -10.79 -0.26 -5.37
N PRO A 46 -11.64 -0.78 -6.27
CA PRO A 46 -11.83 -2.21 -6.45
C PRO A 46 -10.56 -2.88 -6.96
N ARG A 47 -10.50 -4.21 -6.84
CA ARG A 47 -9.41 -4.98 -7.43
C ARG A 47 -9.58 -5.03 -8.96
N PRO A 48 -8.54 -4.73 -9.74
CA PRO A 48 -8.60 -4.84 -11.20
C PRO A 48 -8.79 -6.31 -11.63
N PRO A 49 -9.55 -6.56 -12.72
CA PRO A 49 -9.69 -7.88 -13.33
C PRO A 49 -8.32 -8.49 -13.63
N LYS A 50 -8.18 -9.81 -13.44
CA LYS A 50 -6.89 -10.51 -13.63
C LYS A 50 -6.41 -10.45 -15.08
N ASP A 51 -7.33 -10.40 -16.03
CA ASP A 51 -7.13 -10.32 -17.46
C ASP A 51 -6.92 -8.89 -17.97
N LEU A 52 -7.06 -7.86 -17.13
CA LEU A 52 -6.86 -6.46 -17.51
C LEU A 52 -5.42 -6.17 -17.97
N ALA A 53 -4.44 -6.83 -17.36
CA ALA A 53 -3.04 -6.78 -17.79
C ALA A 53 -2.27 -8.01 -17.34
N GLU A 54 -1.20 -8.33 -18.06
CA GLU A 54 -0.34 -9.50 -17.84
C GLU A 54 0.19 -9.57 -16.41
N THR A 55 0.66 -8.44 -15.86
CA THR A 55 1.33 -8.43 -14.55
C THR A 55 0.50 -7.73 -13.49
N ALA A 56 0.65 -8.18 -12.23
CA ALA A 56 0.09 -7.49 -11.08
C ALA A 56 0.63 -6.06 -10.94
N TYR A 57 1.86 -5.81 -11.37
CA TYR A 57 2.46 -4.49 -11.36
C TYR A 57 1.67 -3.49 -12.20
N ILE A 58 1.37 -3.83 -13.47
CA ILE A 58 0.60 -2.96 -14.37
C ILE A 58 -0.82 -2.77 -13.81
N ARG A 59 -1.45 -3.84 -13.32
CA ARG A 59 -2.77 -3.76 -12.69
C ARG A 59 -2.79 -2.87 -11.44
N ASN A 60 -1.75 -2.89 -10.63
CA ASN A 60 -1.61 -1.99 -9.48
C ASN A 60 -1.47 -0.53 -9.92
N GLY A 61 -0.74 -0.27 -11.01
CA GLY A 61 -0.70 1.03 -11.67
C GLY A 61 -2.09 1.51 -12.08
N TYR A 62 -2.88 0.67 -12.77
CA TYR A 62 -4.26 1.01 -13.12
C TYR A 62 -5.14 1.28 -11.91
N ARG A 63 -4.99 0.53 -10.82
CA ARG A 63 -5.74 0.78 -9.59
C ARG A 63 -5.38 2.13 -8.96
N ALA A 64 -4.13 2.56 -9.01
CA ALA A 64 -3.72 3.88 -8.56
C ALA A 64 -4.26 4.99 -9.48
N ILE A 65 -4.18 4.79 -10.80
CA ILE A 65 -4.74 5.72 -11.80
C ILE A 65 -6.25 5.89 -11.61
N LEU A 66 -7.00 4.82 -11.32
CA LEU A 66 -8.43 4.89 -11.00
C LEU A 66 -8.71 5.84 -9.81
N ARG A 67 -7.87 5.80 -8.77
CA ARG A 67 -8.00 6.70 -7.61
C ARG A 67 -7.73 8.15 -8.00
N ILE A 68 -6.72 8.38 -8.84
CA ILE A 68 -6.36 9.71 -9.34
C ILE A 68 -7.51 10.29 -10.19
N ILE A 69 -7.98 9.59 -11.22
CA ILE A 69 -9.02 10.12 -12.10
C ILE A 69 -10.36 10.33 -11.37
N ALA A 70 -10.69 9.48 -10.38
CA ALA A 70 -11.90 9.66 -9.58
C ALA A 70 -11.82 10.90 -8.68
N THR A 71 -10.64 11.22 -8.15
CA THR A 71 -10.45 12.44 -7.36
C THR A 71 -10.30 13.69 -8.22
N GLU A 72 -9.76 13.59 -9.43
CA GLU A 72 -9.82 14.64 -10.45
C GLU A 72 -11.28 14.98 -10.79
N HIS A 73 -12.11 13.95 -11.03
CA HIS A 73 -13.52 14.15 -11.34
C HIS A 73 -14.29 14.81 -10.18
N TRP A 74 -13.92 14.49 -8.94
CA TRP A 74 -14.47 15.19 -7.77
C TRP A 74 -14.13 16.68 -7.83
N ARG A 75 -12.90 17.05 -8.21
CA ARG A 75 -12.50 18.46 -8.32
C ARG A 75 -13.28 19.20 -9.40
N GLU A 76 -13.71 18.50 -10.46
CA GLU A 76 -14.51 19.06 -11.54
C GLU A 76 -15.99 19.25 -11.15
N THR A 77 -16.56 18.29 -10.41
CA THR A 77 -17.99 18.24 -10.08
C THR A 77 -18.34 18.80 -8.70
N GLY A 78 -17.40 18.77 -7.76
CA GLY A 78 -17.59 19.11 -6.35
C GLY A 78 -18.37 18.07 -5.54
N GLY A 79 -18.74 16.92 -6.11
CA GLY A 79 -19.57 15.92 -5.45
C GLY A 79 -18.82 15.09 -4.41
N CYS A 80 -19.16 15.22 -3.12
CA CYS A 80 -18.46 14.51 -2.04
C CYS A 80 -18.74 13.00 -1.93
N ASP A 81 -19.58 12.47 -2.82
CA ASP A 81 -19.82 11.03 -2.93
C ASP A 81 -18.59 10.29 -3.50
N CYS A 82 -18.55 8.97 -3.33
CA CYS A 82 -17.51 8.18 -3.96
C CYS A 82 -17.73 8.04 -5.47
N GLN A 83 -16.81 8.61 -6.25
CA GLN A 83 -16.87 8.58 -7.71
C GLN A 83 -16.06 7.44 -8.35
N ILE A 84 -15.45 6.55 -7.55
CA ILE A 84 -14.64 5.43 -8.08
C ILE A 84 -15.47 4.53 -9.01
N ALA A 85 -16.75 4.34 -8.70
CA ALA A 85 -17.65 3.48 -9.48
C ALA A 85 -18.07 4.09 -10.83
N GLU A 86 -17.79 5.37 -11.06
CA GLU A 86 -18.13 6.06 -12.31
C GLU A 86 -17.19 5.69 -13.47
N PHE A 87 -15.99 5.21 -13.14
CA PHE A 87 -14.94 4.91 -14.10
C PHE A 87 -14.84 3.42 -14.39
N SER A 88 -14.86 3.07 -15.68
CA SER A 88 -14.63 1.69 -16.11
C SER A 88 -13.14 1.36 -16.20
N TRP A 89 -12.75 0.10 -16.02
CA TRP A 89 -11.35 -0.31 -16.22
C TRP A 89 -10.83 -0.04 -17.64
N ARG A 90 -11.70 -0.07 -18.65
CA ARG A 90 -11.33 0.28 -20.03
C ARG A 90 -10.92 1.75 -20.14
N GLU A 91 -11.68 2.63 -19.52
CA GLU A 91 -11.39 4.07 -19.48
C GLU A 91 -10.12 4.37 -18.70
N VAL A 92 -9.90 3.68 -17.58
CA VAL A 92 -8.64 3.76 -16.82
C VAL A 92 -7.44 3.38 -17.70
N VAL A 93 -7.56 2.33 -18.52
CA VAL A 93 -6.49 1.92 -19.46
C VAL A 93 -6.26 2.99 -20.52
N GLU A 94 -7.32 3.57 -21.08
CA GLU A 94 -7.22 4.64 -22.08
C GLU A 94 -6.52 5.88 -21.52
N ARG A 95 -6.91 6.34 -20.32
CA ARG A 95 -6.26 7.48 -19.65
C ARG A 95 -4.88 7.15 -19.10
N SER A 96 -4.51 5.87 -18.97
CA SER A 96 -3.21 5.48 -18.41
C SER A 96 -2.02 5.96 -19.22
N GLU A 97 -2.22 6.27 -20.51
CA GLU A 97 -1.18 6.81 -21.39
C GLU A 97 -0.61 8.14 -20.86
N GLU A 98 -1.41 8.94 -20.16
CA GLU A 98 -1.01 10.20 -19.50
C GLU A 98 0.03 9.97 -18.38
N PHE A 99 0.11 8.74 -17.85
CA PHE A 99 0.91 8.37 -16.69
C PHE A 99 2.11 7.46 -17.04
N VAL A 100 2.33 7.16 -18.32
CA VAL A 100 3.46 6.35 -18.77
C VAL A 100 4.75 7.16 -18.67
N ILE A 101 5.70 6.67 -17.88
CA ILE A 101 7.00 7.33 -17.65
C ILE A 101 8.19 6.58 -18.26
N SER A 102 7.95 5.40 -18.81
CA SER A 102 8.99 4.47 -19.23
C SER A 102 8.60 3.77 -20.53
N GLY A 103 9.56 3.68 -21.46
CA GLY A 103 9.40 2.90 -22.70
C GLY A 103 9.48 1.38 -22.50
N ASN A 104 9.69 0.90 -21.27
CA ASN A 104 9.65 -0.52 -20.97
C ASN A 104 8.19 -0.96 -20.81
N PRO A 105 7.63 -1.78 -21.73
CA PRO A 105 6.23 -2.17 -21.68
C PRO A 105 5.87 -3.02 -20.45
N ARG A 106 6.86 -3.61 -19.76
CA ARG A 106 6.62 -4.37 -18.51
C ARG A 106 6.62 -3.49 -17.27
N LEU A 107 7.19 -2.30 -17.35
CA LEU A 107 7.29 -1.31 -16.27
C LEU A 107 6.94 0.08 -16.82
N PRO A 108 5.70 0.29 -17.30
CA PRO A 108 5.31 1.55 -17.92
C PRO A 108 5.12 2.69 -16.90
N PHE A 109 4.83 2.34 -15.63
CA PHE A 109 4.44 3.28 -14.58
C PHE A 109 5.50 3.41 -13.49
N ASP A 110 5.39 4.46 -12.68
CA ASP A 110 5.97 4.53 -11.33
C ASP A 110 4.85 4.30 -10.31
N VAL A 111 4.60 3.04 -9.97
CA VAL A 111 3.46 2.68 -9.11
C VAL A 111 3.55 3.32 -7.72
N VAL A 112 4.75 3.58 -7.21
CA VAL A 112 4.94 4.25 -5.91
C VAL A 112 4.46 5.70 -6.00
N LYS A 113 4.93 6.44 -7.01
CA LYS A 113 4.49 7.84 -7.19
C LYS A 113 3.00 7.96 -7.49
N LEU A 114 2.44 7.03 -8.26
CA LEU A 114 0.99 7.03 -8.51
C LEU A 114 0.20 6.83 -7.22
N ASP A 115 0.67 5.96 -6.33
CA ASP A 115 0.00 5.70 -5.05
C ASP A 115 0.12 6.88 -4.08
N GLU A 116 1.29 7.53 -4.04
CA GLU A 116 1.52 8.77 -3.29
C GLU A 116 0.59 9.89 -3.77
N MET A 117 0.53 10.13 -5.09
CA MET A 117 -0.33 11.14 -5.70
C MET A 117 -1.82 10.85 -5.46
N ALA A 118 -2.24 9.59 -5.64
CA ALA A 118 -3.62 9.18 -5.34
C ALA A 118 -3.99 9.48 -3.88
N THR A 119 -3.08 9.19 -2.95
CA THR A 119 -3.31 9.42 -1.52
C THR A 119 -3.40 10.92 -1.21
N GLU A 120 -2.51 11.74 -1.77
CA GLU A 120 -2.58 13.20 -1.62
C GLU A 120 -3.93 13.76 -2.12
N PHE A 121 -4.42 13.29 -3.27
CA PHE A 121 -5.69 13.77 -3.82
C PHE A 121 -6.90 13.30 -3.00
N GLU A 122 -6.87 12.08 -2.50
CA GLU A 122 -7.91 11.54 -1.60
C GLU A 122 -7.94 12.28 -0.26
N GLU A 123 -6.78 12.63 0.30
CA GLU A 123 -6.66 13.44 1.51
C GLU A 123 -7.21 14.85 1.28
N ALA A 124 -6.86 15.48 0.16
CA ALA A 124 -7.37 16.80 -0.22
C ALA A 124 -8.91 16.79 -0.35
N ARG A 125 -9.48 15.77 -0.99
CA ARG A 125 -10.93 15.58 -1.05
C ARG A 125 -11.53 15.39 0.34
N THR A 126 -10.95 14.51 1.14
CA THR A 126 -11.45 14.21 2.48
C THR A 126 -11.48 15.46 3.35
N ALA A 127 -10.43 16.28 3.29
CA ALA A 127 -10.36 17.56 3.99
C ALA A 127 -11.45 18.55 3.52
N ALA A 128 -11.70 18.64 2.21
CA ALA A 128 -12.72 19.52 1.65
C ALA A 128 -14.15 19.07 2.02
N CYS A 129 -14.43 17.77 1.94
CA CYS A 129 -15.76 17.19 2.18
C CYS A 129 -16.10 16.94 3.66
N SER A 130 -15.10 16.97 4.54
CA SER A 130 -15.31 16.86 6.00
C SER A 130 -15.43 18.23 6.69
N ALA A 131 -15.32 19.32 5.93
CA ALA A 131 -15.39 20.69 6.43
C ALA A 131 -16.82 21.28 6.41
N ASP A 132 -17.82 20.49 5.99
CA ASP A 132 -19.24 20.84 5.91
C ASP A 132 -20.05 20.37 7.13
#